data_AF-A0A2G4EWJ4-F1
#
_entry.id   AF-A0A2G4EWJ4-F1
#
_cell.length_a   1.000
_cell.length_b   1.000
_cell.length_c   1.000
_cell.angle_alpha   90.00
_cell.angle_beta   90.00
_cell.angle_gamma   90.00
#
_symmetry.space_group_name_H-M   'P 1'
#
loop_
_entity.id
_entity.type
_entity.pdbx_description
1 polymer ?
#
loop_
_entity_poly.entity_id
_entity_poly.type
_entity_poly.pdbx_seq_one_letter_code
_entity_poly.pdbx_strand_id
1 'polypeptide(L)'
;MAGPSPDGLSYFLDNNPNSFTLTPGFLTPYQNGLFALGGNDFIVGASDASLISGGVGNDTLVGGQGDDILIGGKGADVLIGEGGKDSLTGGLGADTFVLRSDSAVTNSAAADIITDFNSSVDAIALTDNLTETDLIIEQIAIAPNTSNTLIKIRQSGAILGLVANTSPKDLTGKFISATPTTISANNISNLGSFDSRFGFGLVNAAAAVAKAKGVATFPDVPDLGGDNWGRDLIKAPEVWAQGLTGDGIVIAVIDSGIDYKHPDLTGNIWSNSGENGLDTQGRNKANNGLDDDGNGFVDDFRGWDFVNRDNDPMDDNNHGTHISGLVGAKNDGVGMTGTAPTAKIMPLKILDSTGSGRIRDEIAALNYAVANGANIINVSLGGEQLNDNELNAIRAAEAKGVIVVSAAGNDGGTQVDYPAKFANEVGIAVGSIQRNKQFADYSSRAGTEVIDYFIAPGGDGGRADSGDIYSTVPLSVPGTPYRYFAGTSMAVAQVSGVIALMLQANPNLTPAQIKRILAETANRQDIIV
;
A
#
# COMPACT_ATOMS: atom_id res chain seq x y z
N MET A 1 -30.13 -15.78 4.30
CA MET A 1 -29.56 -16.98 3.65
C MET A 1 -29.23 -16.57 2.24
N ALA A 2 -27.95 -16.64 1.87
CA ALA A 2 -27.54 -16.42 0.49
C ALA A 2 -28.01 -17.59 -0.40
N GLY A 3 -28.43 -17.28 -1.61
CA GLY A 3 -28.85 -18.28 -2.60
C GLY A 3 -29.86 -17.76 -3.63
N PRO A 4 -30.31 -18.64 -4.54
CA PRO A 4 -31.28 -18.29 -5.56
C PRO A 4 -32.61 -17.78 -4.97
N SER A 5 -33.21 -16.80 -5.63
CA SER A 5 -34.58 -16.37 -5.37
C SER A 5 -35.58 -17.51 -5.61
N PRO A 6 -36.80 -17.44 -5.05
CA PRO A 6 -37.82 -18.47 -5.23
C PRO A 6 -38.22 -18.75 -6.69
N ASP A 7 -38.11 -17.75 -7.57
CA ASP A 7 -38.34 -17.89 -9.01
C ASP A 7 -37.08 -18.31 -9.78
N GLY A 8 -35.94 -18.40 -9.11
CA GLY A 8 -34.65 -18.80 -9.67
C GLY A 8 -34.00 -17.75 -10.58
N LEU A 9 -34.57 -16.54 -10.68
CA LEU A 9 -34.11 -15.51 -11.60
C LEU A 9 -33.09 -14.55 -11.00
N SER A 10 -32.94 -14.51 -9.67
CA SER A 10 -31.98 -13.66 -8.97
C SER A 10 -31.10 -14.50 -8.04
N TYR A 11 -29.92 -13.98 -7.70
CA TYR A 11 -29.11 -14.47 -6.59
C TYR A 11 -29.15 -13.47 -5.44
N PHE A 12 -29.51 -13.92 -4.24
CA PHE A 12 -29.55 -13.07 -3.05
C PHE A 12 -28.35 -13.37 -2.15
N LEU A 13 -27.74 -12.34 -1.57
CA LEU A 13 -26.91 -12.48 -0.38
C LEU A 13 -27.79 -12.36 0.87
N ASP A 14 -27.18 -12.30 2.06
CA ASP A 14 -27.91 -12.07 3.30
C ASP A 14 -27.79 -10.63 3.80
N ASN A 15 -28.51 -10.28 4.87
CA ASN A 15 -28.58 -8.91 5.38
C ASN A 15 -27.37 -8.49 6.26
N ASN A 16 -26.26 -9.23 6.22
CA ASN A 16 -25.01 -8.86 6.89
C ASN A 16 -24.01 -8.36 5.84
N PRO A 17 -22.94 -7.65 6.25
CA PRO A 17 -21.86 -7.29 5.34
C PRO A 17 -21.27 -8.51 4.61
N ASN A 18 -21.25 -8.47 3.28
CA ASN A 18 -20.70 -9.50 2.41
C ASN A 18 -19.45 -9.02 1.67
N SER A 19 -18.56 -9.96 1.35
CA SER A 19 -17.52 -9.77 0.34
C SER A 19 -17.66 -10.87 -0.71
N PHE A 20 -18.03 -10.50 -1.94
CA PHE A 20 -18.41 -11.45 -2.98
C PHE A 20 -17.83 -11.09 -4.35
N THR A 21 -17.16 -12.05 -4.98
CA THR A 21 -16.59 -11.89 -6.33
C THR A 21 -17.25 -12.87 -7.28
N LEU A 22 -17.81 -12.35 -8.36
CA LEU A 22 -18.40 -13.14 -9.43
C LEU A 22 -17.30 -13.80 -10.26
N THR A 23 -17.58 -15.03 -10.70
CA THR A 23 -16.77 -15.70 -11.72
C THR A 23 -17.51 -15.63 -13.06
N PRO A 24 -16.79 -15.65 -14.20
CA PRO A 24 -17.44 -15.60 -15.51
C PRO A 24 -18.54 -16.65 -15.66
N GLY A 25 -19.73 -16.20 -16.07
CA GLY A 25 -20.91 -17.04 -16.22
C GLY A 25 -21.68 -17.34 -14.93
N PHE A 26 -21.27 -16.84 -13.76
CA PHE A 26 -21.97 -17.06 -12.50
C PHE A 26 -23.43 -16.57 -12.55
N LEU A 27 -23.68 -15.41 -13.18
CA LEU A 27 -25.02 -14.84 -13.30
C LEU A 27 -25.83 -15.37 -14.49
N THR A 28 -25.28 -16.26 -15.31
CA THR A 28 -26.00 -16.85 -16.45
C THR A 28 -27.40 -17.41 -16.12
N PRO A 29 -27.62 -18.12 -14.99
CA PRO A 29 -28.96 -18.60 -14.63
C PRO A 29 -29.83 -17.52 -13.97
N TYR A 30 -29.24 -16.40 -13.53
CA TYR A 30 -29.90 -15.35 -12.75
C TYR A 30 -30.12 -14.11 -13.62
N GLN A 31 -31.14 -14.14 -14.48
CA GLN A 31 -31.44 -13.05 -15.43
C GLN A 31 -31.65 -11.67 -14.79
N ASN A 32 -32.07 -11.63 -13.52
CA ASN A 32 -32.27 -10.40 -12.77
C ASN A 32 -31.02 -9.98 -11.96
N GLY A 33 -29.93 -10.74 -12.02
CA GLY A 33 -28.67 -10.40 -11.39
C GLY A 33 -28.56 -10.77 -9.90
N LEU A 34 -27.60 -10.14 -9.24
CA LEU A 34 -27.29 -10.31 -7.82
C LEU A 34 -27.86 -9.14 -6.99
N PHE A 35 -28.45 -9.47 -5.84
CA PHE A 35 -28.89 -8.48 -4.85
C PHE A 35 -28.29 -8.81 -3.49
N ALA A 36 -27.50 -7.91 -2.92
CA ALA A 36 -26.88 -8.13 -1.62
C ALA A 36 -27.81 -7.82 -0.44
N LEU A 37 -28.93 -7.14 -0.71
CA LEU A 37 -30.02 -6.85 0.23
C LEU A 37 -29.65 -5.85 1.30
N GLY A 38 -28.82 -6.21 2.27
CA GLY A 38 -28.41 -5.25 3.29
C GLY A 38 -27.12 -5.64 4.00
N GLY A 39 -26.52 -4.69 4.68
CA GLY A 39 -25.12 -4.79 5.08
C GLY A 39 -24.29 -3.77 4.31
N ASN A 40 -23.04 -3.60 4.69
CA ASN A 40 -22.09 -2.83 3.88
C ASN A 40 -21.37 -3.85 3.00
N ASP A 41 -21.78 -3.96 1.76
CA ASP A 41 -21.39 -5.04 0.87
C ASP A 41 -20.25 -4.62 -0.05
N PHE A 42 -19.35 -5.57 -0.31
CA PHE A 42 -18.27 -5.42 -1.25
C PHE A 42 -18.44 -6.44 -2.37
N ILE A 43 -18.82 -5.98 -3.56
CA ILE A 43 -19.20 -6.85 -4.67
C ILE A 43 -18.40 -6.52 -5.91
N VAL A 44 -17.81 -7.56 -6.50
CA VAL A 44 -17.02 -7.46 -7.71
C VAL A 44 -17.62 -8.35 -8.79
N GLY A 45 -18.00 -7.73 -9.89
CA GLY A 45 -18.47 -8.44 -11.07
C GLY A 45 -17.34 -9.09 -11.86
N ALA A 46 -17.71 -9.79 -12.93
CA ALA A 46 -16.81 -10.67 -13.67
C ALA A 46 -16.39 -10.03 -15.01
N SER A 47 -15.81 -10.82 -15.91
CA SER A 47 -15.44 -10.32 -17.24
C SER A 47 -16.64 -10.21 -18.20
N ASP A 48 -17.78 -10.80 -17.84
CA ASP A 48 -19.05 -10.73 -18.54
C ASP A 48 -20.00 -9.72 -17.88
N ALA A 49 -20.97 -9.23 -18.65
CA ALA A 49 -21.95 -8.26 -18.20
C ALA A 49 -22.73 -8.74 -16.96
N SER A 50 -22.76 -7.90 -15.95
CA SER A 50 -23.28 -8.16 -14.61
C SER A 50 -24.36 -7.14 -14.25
N LEU A 51 -25.44 -7.62 -13.63
CA LEU A 51 -26.44 -6.78 -12.97
C LEU A 51 -26.27 -6.98 -11.47
N ILE A 52 -25.85 -5.93 -10.76
CA ILE A 52 -25.49 -5.98 -9.34
C ILE A 52 -26.22 -4.87 -8.59
N SER A 53 -26.89 -5.23 -7.49
CA SER A 53 -27.48 -4.29 -6.54
C SER A 53 -26.94 -4.51 -5.14
N GLY A 54 -26.44 -3.45 -4.51
CA GLY A 54 -25.95 -3.45 -3.12
C GLY A 54 -27.10 -3.58 -2.12
N GLY A 55 -28.03 -2.63 -2.17
CA GLY A 55 -29.27 -2.71 -1.38
C GLY A 55 -29.29 -1.68 -0.26
N VAL A 56 -29.15 -2.10 1.00
CA VAL A 56 -29.20 -1.22 2.17
C VAL A 56 -27.90 -1.29 2.96
N GLY A 57 -27.19 -0.19 3.03
CA GLY A 57 -25.90 -0.03 3.71
C GLY A 57 -24.95 0.72 2.79
N ASN A 58 -23.72 0.94 3.25
CA ASN A 58 -22.72 1.62 2.45
C ASN A 58 -21.96 0.58 1.63
N ASP A 59 -22.34 0.44 0.37
CA ASP A 59 -21.88 -0.62 -0.51
C ASP A 59 -20.75 -0.15 -1.42
N THR A 60 -19.88 -1.08 -1.81
CA THR A 60 -18.86 -0.87 -2.84
C THR A 60 -19.10 -1.87 -3.96
N LEU A 61 -19.52 -1.35 -5.11
CA LEU A 61 -19.87 -2.13 -6.28
C LEU A 61 -18.89 -1.90 -7.41
N VAL A 62 -18.42 -3.00 -7.98
CA VAL A 62 -17.53 -2.99 -9.13
C VAL A 62 -18.11 -3.84 -10.25
N GLY A 63 -18.16 -3.28 -11.48
CA GLY A 63 -18.62 -3.94 -12.69
C GLY A 63 -17.69 -5.06 -13.17
N GLY A 64 -16.46 -4.74 -13.56
CA GLY A 64 -15.50 -5.73 -14.05
C GLY A 64 -14.98 -5.40 -15.44
N GLN A 65 -15.19 -6.25 -16.44
CA GLN A 65 -14.79 -5.93 -17.84
C GLN A 65 -15.97 -5.93 -18.81
N GLY A 66 -17.18 -6.21 -18.31
CA GLY A 66 -18.39 -6.30 -19.11
C GLY A 66 -19.11 -4.96 -19.23
N ASP A 67 -20.22 -4.93 -19.96
CA ASP A 67 -21.14 -3.80 -19.91
C ASP A 67 -22.07 -4.00 -18.71
N ASP A 68 -21.73 -3.41 -17.56
CA ASP A 68 -22.34 -3.71 -16.28
C ASP A 68 -23.43 -2.71 -15.87
N ILE A 69 -24.35 -3.17 -15.02
CA ILE A 69 -25.37 -2.34 -14.38
C ILE A 69 -25.17 -2.43 -12.86
N LEU A 70 -24.75 -1.31 -12.27
CA LEU A 70 -24.48 -1.20 -10.84
C LEU A 70 -25.50 -0.28 -10.17
N ILE A 71 -26.13 -0.78 -9.10
CA ILE A 71 -27.15 -0.08 -8.34
C ILE A 71 -26.76 -0.09 -6.86
N GLY A 72 -26.27 1.03 -6.33
CA GLY A 72 -25.86 1.18 -4.93
C GLY A 72 -27.02 0.87 -3.99
N GLY A 73 -28.04 1.73 -4.02
CA GLY A 73 -29.29 1.50 -3.29
C GLY A 73 -29.50 2.57 -2.23
N LYS A 74 -29.44 2.20 -0.95
CA LYS A 74 -29.56 3.13 0.18
C LYS A 74 -28.28 3.08 0.99
N GLY A 75 -27.60 4.21 1.11
CA GLY A 75 -26.37 4.35 1.87
C GLY A 75 -25.43 5.30 1.17
N ALA A 76 -24.22 5.45 1.69
CA ALA A 76 -23.16 6.14 0.97
C ALA A 76 -22.37 5.10 0.18
N ASP A 77 -22.69 4.97 -1.10
CA ASP A 77 -22.19 3.88 -1.95
C ASP A 77 -21.01 4.33 -2.82
N VAL A 78 -20.15 3.38 -3.20
CA VAL A 78 -19.03 3.58 -4.13
C VAL A 78 -19.26 2.71 -5.36
N LEU A 79 -19.35 3.32 -6.55
CA LEU A 79 -19.68 2.64 -7.81
C LEU A 79 -18.58 2.81 -8.85
N ILE A 80 -18.14 1.69 -9.43
CA ILE A 80 -16.94 1.62 -10.26
C ILE A 80 -17.19 0.68 -11.44
N GLY A 81 -17.31 1.26 -12.64
CA GLY A 81 -17.60 0.49 -13.86
C GLY A 81 -16.49 -0.49 -14.21
N GLU A 82 -15.24 0.02 -14.19
CA GLU A 82 -14.04 -0.61 -14.75
C GLU A 82 -14.01 -0.59 -16.28
N GLY A 83 -13.91 -1.74 -16.95
CA GLY A 83 -13.84 -1.82 -18.40
C GLY A 83 -15.21 -2.19 -18.97
N GLY A 84 -15.52 -1.69 -20.15
CA GLY A 84 -16.83 -1.88 -20.77
C GLY A 84 -17.59 -0.56 -20.82
N LYS A 85 -18.89 -0.64 -21.06
CA LYS A 85 -19.79 0.50 -20.98
C LYS A 85 -20.79 0.29 -19.86
N ASP A 86 -20.56 0.98 -18.75
CA ASP A 86 -21.29 0.72 -17.53
C ASP A 86 -22.43 1.71 -17.26
N SER A 87 -23.43 1.26 -16.52
CA SER A 87 -24.54 2.07 -16.01
C SER A 87 -24.49 2.11 -14.49
N LEU A 88 -24.16 3.27 -13.94
CA LEU A 88 -23.94 3.49 -12.51
C LEU A 88 -25.10 4.28 -11.91
N THR A 89 -25.77 3.72 -10.90
CA THR A 89 -26.92 4.34 -10.21
C THR A 89 -26.66 4.32 -8.71
N GLY A 90 -26.42 5.49 -8.10
CA GLY A 90 -26.08 5.59 -6.67
C GLY A 90 -27.29 5.28 -5.78
N GLY A 91 -28.41 5.96 -6.05
CA GLY A 91 -29.64 5.83 -5.29
C GLY A 91 -29.78 6.88 -4.20
N LEU A 92 -30.03 6.44 -2.97
CA LEU A 92 -30.26 7.32 -1.82
C LEU A 92 -29.04 7.37 -0.92
N GLY A 93 -28.37 8.51 -0.88
CA GLY A 93 -27.37 8.82 0.12
C GLY A 93 -26.35 9.78 -0.45
N ALA A 94 -25.10 9.67 -0.02
CA ALA A 94 -24.00 10.48 -0.53
C ALA A 94 -23.06 9.53 -1.28
N ASP A 95 -23.28 9.42 -2.59
CA ASP A 95 -22.65 8.38 -3.39
C ASP A 95 -21.40 8.90 -4.09
N THR A 96 -20.44 8.00 -4.31
CA THR A 96 -19.20 8.28 -5.01
C THR A 96 -19.11 7.44 -6.28
N PHE A 97 -19.08 8.11 -7.42
CA PHE A 97 -18.84 7.48 -8.72
C PHE A 97 -17.37 7.62 -9.08
N VAL A 98 -16.67 6.51 -9.28
CA VAL A 98 -15.24 6.54 -9.61
C VAL A 98 -15.07 6.48 -11.11
N LEU A 99 -14.49 7.54 -11.68
CA LEU A 99 -14.13 7.59 -13.10
C LEU A 99 -12.62 7.42 -13.24
N ARG A 100 -12.22 6.38 -13.98
CA ARG A 100 -10.82 5.97 -14.09
C ARG A 100 -10.19 6.41 -15.40
N SER A 101 -8.94 6.87 -15.33
CA SER A 101 -8.22 7.31 -16.54
C SER A 101 -7.75 6.15 -17.42
N ASP A 102 -7.53 4.96 -16.86
CA ASP A 102 -7.15 3.74 -17.59
C ASP A 102 -8.33 3.05 -18.29
N SER A 103 -9.57 3.35 -17.89
CA SER A 103 -10.81 2.97 -18.59
C SER A 103 -11.32 4.03 -19.57
N ALA A 104 -10.64 5.17 -19.68
CA ALA A 104 -11.13 6.28 -20.50
C ALA A 104 -11.21 5.92 -21.99
N VAL A 105 -12.33 6.29 -22.63
CA VAL A 105 -12.62 5.94 -24.03
C VAL A 105 -12.49 7.15 -24.97
N THR A 106 -12.40 6.92 -26.28
CA THR A 106 -12.36 8.01 -27.28
C THR A 106 -13.73 8.31 -27.90
N ASN A 107 -14.75 7.49 -27.62
CA ASN A 107 -16.09 7.60 -28.20
C ASN A 107 -17.13 7.66 -27.07
N SER A 108 -17.95 8.72 -27.04
CA SER A 108 -18.97 8.92 -26.00
C SER A 108 -20.05 7.83 -25.98
N ALA A 109 -20.24 7.08 -27.07
CA ALA A 109 -21.19 5.97 -27.11
C ALA A 109 -20.74 4.76 -26.26
N ALA A 110 -19.44 4.66 -25.96
CA ALA A 110 -18.81 3.60 -25.19
C ALA A 110 -18.39 4.07 -23.78
N ALA A 111 -18.73 5.29 -23.38
CA ALA A 111 -18.40 5.81 -22.06
C ALA A 111 -19.42 5.33 -21.02
N ASP A 112 -18.96 5.16 -19.80
CA ASP A 112 -19.80 4.90 -18.63
C ASP A 112 -20.81 6.02 -18.41
N ILE A 113 -21.96 5.64 -17.86
CA ILE A 113 -23.09 6.52 -17.65
C ILE A 113 -23.47 6.51 -16.17
N ILE A 114 -23.33 7.66 -15.52
CA ILE A 114 -23.92 7.93 -14.20
C ILE A 114 -25.37 8.37 -14.43
N THR A 115 -26.34 7.66 -13.87
CA THR A 115 -27.75 7.78 -14.26
C THR A 115 -28.57 8.73 -13.39
N ASP A 116 -28.19 8.94 -12.13
CA ASP A 116 -29.00 9.62 -11.11
C ASP A 116 -28.26 10.65 -10.25
N PHE A 117 -27.10 11.12 -10.72
CA PHE A 117 -26.23 12.05 -9.98
C PHE A 117 -26.99 13.21 -9.32
N ASN A 118 -26.87 13.33 -8.01
CA ASN A 118 -27.43 14.38 -7.20
C ASN A 118 -26.35 15.33 -6.69
N SER A 119 -26.22 16.48 -7.35
CA SER A 119 -25.24 17.52 -7.02
C SER A 119 -25.29 18.05 -5.58
N SER A 120 -26.35 17.81 -4.81
CA SER A 120 -26.38 18.23 -3.40
C SER A 120 -25.65 17.28 -2.46
N VAL A 121 -25.43 16.02 -2.86
CA VAL A 121 -24.93 14.95 -1.98
C VAL A 121 -23.79 14.14 -2.61
N ASP A 122 -23.81 13.90 -3.92
CA ASP A 122 -22.87 12.98 -4.57
C ASP A 122 -21.54 13.65 -4.95
N ALA A 123 -20.54 12.80 -5.15
CA ALA A 123 -19.21 13.15 -5.62
C ALA A 123 -18.76 12.27 -6.79
N ILE A 124 -17.82 12.80 -7.58
CA ILE A 124 -17.13 12.06 -8.64
C ILE A 124 -15.65 11.97 -8.25
N ALA A 125 -15.17 10.75 -8.05
CA ALA A 125 -13.78 10.49 -7.71
C ALA A 125 -12.95 10.22 -8.98
N LEU A 126 -11.77 10.84 -9.07
CA LEU A 126 -10.88 10.74 -10.24
C LEU A 126 -9.59 9.98 -9.88
N THR A 127 -9.21 8.98 -10.69
CA THR A 127 -7.95 8.25 -10.51
C THR A 127 -6.74 9.01 -11.06
N ASP A 128 -5.54 8.45 -10.82
CA ASP A 128 -4.27 8.91 -11.41
C ASP A 128 -3.91 10.37 -11.10
N ASN A 129 -4.33 10.82 -9.90
CA ASN A 129 -4.16 12.19 -9.41
C ASN A 129 -4.76 13.27 -10.33
N LEU A 130 -5.72 12.91 -11.19
CA LEU A 130 -6.48 13.89 -11.94
C LEU A 130 -7.26 14.79 -10.99
N THR A 131 -7.26 16.08 -11.30
CA THR A 131 -8.03 17.11 -10.60
C THR A 131 -9.06 17.72 -11.54
N GLU A 132 -10.02 18.48 -11.00
CA GLU A 132 -11.00 19.22 -11.82
C GLU A 132 -10.33 20.13 -12.86
N THR A 133 -9.13 20.65 -12.58
CA THR A 133 -8.40 21.52 -13.52
C THR A 133 -7.91 20.77 -14.77
N ASP A 134 -7.69 19.46 -14.64
CA ASP A 134 -7.29 18.56 -15.70
C ASP A 134 -8.45 18.15 -16.61
N LEU A 135 -9.68 18.59 -16.32
CA LEU A 135 -10.89 18.16 -17.02
C LEU A 135 -11.44 19.19 -18.01
N ILE A 136 -12.03 18.71 -19.10
CA ILE A 136 -12.99 19.43 -19.93
C ILE A 136 -14.37 18.87 -19.61
N ILE A 137 -15.28 19.74 -19.16
CA ILE A 137 -16.65 19.39 -18.80
C ILE A 137 -17.57 20.05 -19.82
N GLU A 138 -18.18 19.27 -20.71
CA GLU A 138 -18.98 19.77 -21.82
C GLU A 138 -20.41 19.28 -21.79
N GLN A 139 -21.37 20.18 -22.01
CA GLN A 139 -22.78 19.81 -22.13
C GLN A 139 -23.02 19.15 -23.49
N ILE A 140 -23.71 18.01 -23.49
CA ILE A 140 -24.11 17.32 -24.71
C ILE A 140 -25.61 17.00 -24.69
N ALA A 141 -26.25 17.18 -25.85
CA ALA A 141 -27.65 16.82 -26.07
C ALA A 141 -27.69 15.48 -26.80
N ILE A 142 -28.04 14.41 -26.10
CA ILE A 142 -28.18 13.06 -26.67
C ILE A 142 -29.64 12.82 -27.08
N ALA A 143 -30.59 13.50 -26.42
CA ALA A 143 -31.99 13.57 -26.79
C ALA A 143 -32.58 14.97 -26.56
N PRO A 144 -33.72 15.33 -27.19
CA PRO A 144 -34.40 16.60 -26.95
C PRO A 144 -34.72 16.79 -25.46
N ASN A 145 -34.43 17.98 -24.92
CA ASN A 145 -34.66 18.35 -23.52
C ASN A 145 -33.88 17.54 -22.47
N THR A 146 -32.85 16.80 -22.88
CA THR A 146 -31.86 16.24 -21.94
C THR A 146 -30.66 17.18 -21.84
N SER A 147 -30.20 17.41 -20.62
CA SER A 147 -28.91 18.07 -20.35
C SER A 147 -27.98 16.99 -19.83
N ASN A 148 -27.15 16.40 -20.68
CA ASN A 148 -26.12 15.48 -20.20
C ASN A 148 -24.78 16.20 -20.18
N THR A 149 -23.88 15.75 -19.31
CA THR A 149 -22.54 16.31 -19.23
C THR A 149 -21.52 15.24 -19.53
N LEU A 150 -20.60 15.54 -20.43
CA LEU A 150 -19.47 14.69 -20.78
C LEU A 150 -18.22 15.19 -20.06
N ILE A 151 -17.50 14.27 -19.42
CA ILE A 151 -16.28 14.55 -18.67
C ILE A 151 -15.09 14.00 -19.45
N LYS A 152 -14.11 14.85 -19.74
CA LYS A 152 -12.95 14.50 -20.57
C LYS A 152 -11.65 14.95 -19.92
N ILE A 153 -10.59 14.21 -20.16
CA ILE A 153 -9.24 14.63 -19.81
C ILE A 153 -8.80 15.70 -20.80
N ARG A 154 -8.42 16.88 -20.30
CA ARG A 154 -8.05 18.05 -21.10
C ARG A 154 -6.88 17.79 -22.04
N GLN A 155 -5.86 17.08 -21.55
CA GLN A 155 -4.62 16.85 -22.29
C GLN A 155 -4.80 15.86 -23.45
N SER A 156 -5.53 14.76 -23.23
CA SER A 156 -5.67 13.69 -24.22
C SER A 156 -6.98 13.79 -25.03
N GLY A 157 -7.99 14.48 -24.50
CA GLY A 157 -9.35 14.46 -25.03
C GLY A 157 -10.12 13.16 -24.73
N ALA A 158 -9.51 12.21 -24.01
CA ALA A 158 -10.15 10.96 -23.61
C ALA A 158 -11.36 11.24 -22.71
N ILE A 159 -12.41 10.44 -22.85
CA ILE A 159 -13.69 10.58 -22.16
C ILE A 159 -13.67 9.67 -20.95
N LEU A 160 -13.83 10.26 -19.76
CA LEU A 160 -13.89 9.55 -18.49
C LEU A 160 -15.30 9.01 -18.20
N GLY A 161 -16.34 9.71 -18.64
CA GLY A 161 -17.70 9.30 -18.37
C GLY A 161 -18.73 10.35 -18.78
N LEU A 162 -19.99 9.96 -18.66
CA LEU A 162 -21.16 10.76 -18.98
C LEU A 162 -22.08 10.81 -17.77
N VAL A 163 -22.53 12.01 -17.41
CA VAL A 163 -23.51 12.22 -16.35
C VAL A 163 -24.85 12.56 -16.98
N ALA A 164 -25.82 11.67 -16.82
CA ALA A 164 -27.15 11.81 -17.40
C ALA A 164 -27.93 12.91 -16.67
N ASN A 165 -28.70 13.70 -17.43
CA ASN A 165 -29.61 14.74 -16.90
C ASN A 165 -28.97 15.79 -15.96
N THR A 166 -27.65 15.90 -15.96
CA THR A 166 -26.87 16.85 -15.16
C THR A 166 -26.20 17.88 -16.06
N SER A 167 -26.22 19.16 -15.68
CA SER A 167 -25.54 20.22 -16.43
C SER A 167 -24.12 20.47 -15.90
N PRO A 168 -23.19 21.03 -16.69
CA PRO A 168 -21.79 21.19 -16.26
C PRO A 168 -21.60 21.96 -14.95
N LYS A 169 -22.46 22.95 -14.68
CA LYS A 169 -22.43 23.75 -13.44
C LYS A 169 -22.79 22.93 -12.19
N ASP A 170 -23.54 21.84 -12.35
CA ASP A 170 -23.98 20.99 -11.24
C ASP A 170 -22.83 20.06 -10.80
N LEU A 171 -21.79 19.91 -11.63
CA LEU A 171 -20.56 19.16 -11.33
C LEU A 171 -19.43 20.03 -10.78
N THR A 172 -19.57 21.35 -10.80
CA THR A 172 -18.51 22.26 -10.34
C THR A 172 -18.21 22.02 -8.86
N GLY A 173 -16.94 21.73 -8.54
CA GLY A 173 -16.52 21.41 -7.16
C GLY A 173 -17.05 20.07 -6.64
N LYS A 174 -17.51 19.17 -7.51
CA LYS A 174 -17.94 17.80 -7.16
C LYS A 174 -16.87 16.74 -7.41
N PHE A 175 -15.73 17.16 -7.94
CA PHE A 175 -14.60 16.26 -8.21
C PHE A 175 -13.70 16.17 -6.99
N ILE A 176 -13.44 14.94 -6.58
CA ILE A 176 -12.49 14.62 -5.52
C ILE A 176 -11.37 13.76 -6.09
N SER A 177 -10.18 13.84 -5.51
CA SER A 177 -9.16 12.82 -5.75
C SER A 177 -9.72 11.50 -5.26
N ALA A 178 -9.66 10.48 -6.12
CA ALA A 178 -9.95 9.15 -5.65
C ALA A 178 -8.85 8.77 -4.63
N THR A 179 -9.23 8.62 -3.36
CA THR A 179 -8.39 8.10 -2.27
C THR A 179 -8.38 6.57 -2.33
N PRO A 180 -7.39 5.86 -1.77
CA PRO A 180 -7.43 4.41 -1.61
C PRO A 180 -8.69 3.85 -0.93
N THR A 181 -9.45 4.66 -0.19
CA THR A 181 -10.80 4.32 0.28
C THR A 181 -11.89 4.36 -0.81
N THR A 182 -11.85 5.31 -1.75
CA THR A 182 -12.65 5.27 -3.01
C THR A 182 -12.05 4.36 -4.08
N ILE A 183 -10.78 3.99 -3.89
CA ILE A 183 -9.95 3.16 -4.75
C ILE A 183 -9.54 1.87 -4.01
N SER A 184 -10.44 1.30 -3.21
CA SER A 184 -10.38 -0.13 -2.91
C SER A 184 -10.61 -0.96 -4.19
N ALA A 185 -10.99 -0.27 -5.28
CA ALA A 185 -11.04 -0.74 -6.66
C ALA A 185 -9.76 -0.55 -7.50
N ASN A 186 -8.59 -0.27 -6.94
CA ASN A 186 -7.37 -0.32 -7.77
C ASN A 186 -6.87 -1.74 -8.08
N ASN A 187 -7.61 -2.81 -7.74
CA ASN A 187 -7.11 -4.19 -7.77
C ASN A 187 -8.14 -5.24 -8.21
N ILE A 188 -8.83 -5.09 -9.34
CA ILE A 188 -10.04 -5.89 -9.59
C ILE A 188 -9.75 -7.25 -10.23
N SER A 189 -8.55 -7.42 -10.80
CA SER A 189 -8.02 -8.77 -11.04
C SER A 189 -7.68 -9.52 -9.73
N ASN A 190 -7.73 -8.84 -8.57
CA ASN A 190 -7.28 -9.35 -7.27
C ASN A 190 -8.22 -9.13 -6.08
N LEU A 191 -9.41 -8.58 -6.26
CA LEU A 191 -10.38 -8.44 -5.18
C LEU A 191 -11.03 -9.78 -4.80
N GLY A 192 -11.09 -10.75 -5.73
CA GLY A 192 -11.35 -12.16 -5.38
C GLY A 192 -10.19 -12.85 -4.65
N SER A 193 -9.13 -12.10 -4.31
CA SER A 193 -7.90 -12.62 -3.72
C SER A 193 -7.56 -12.09 -2.32
N PHE A 194 -8.30 -11.10 -1.82
CA PHE A 194 -8.13 -10.64 -0.45
C PHE A 194 -8.66 -11.69 0.53
N ASP A 195 -7.82 -12.15 1.46
CA ASP A 195 -8.21 -13.03 2.56
C ASP A 195 -8.18 -12.24 3.87
N SER A 196 -9.21 -12.37 4.71
CA SER A 196 -9.31 -11.61 5.95
C SER A 196 -8.21 -11.90 6.97
N ARG A 197 -7.40 -12.95 6.75
CA ARG A 197 -6.26 -13.30 7.58
C ARG A 197 -4.98 -12.67 7.05
N PHE A 198 -4.71 -12.81 5.75
CA PHE A 198 -3.42 -12.50 5.14
C PHE A 198 -3.44 -11.46 4.00
N GLY A 199 -4.58 -10.78 3.81
CA GLY A 199 -4.76 -9.75 2.79
C GLY A 199 -4.54 -10.29 1.38
N PHE A 200 -3.75 -9.58 0.57
CA PHE A 200 -3.44 -9.95 -0.82
C PHE A 200 -2.50 -11.15 -0.96
N GLY A 201 -1.79 -11.53 0.12
CA GLY A 201 -0.90 -12.70 0.14
C GLY A 201 0.58 -12.35 0.25
N LEU A 202 1.43 -13.33 -0.05
CA LEU A 202 2.87 -13.26 0.11
C LEU A 202 3.50 -12.40 -0.98
N VAL A 203 4.27 -11.39 -0.59
CA VAL A 203 5.00 -10.56 -1.56
C VAL A 203 5.96 -11.39 -2.41
N ASN A 204 5.93 -11.18 -3.72
CA ASN A 204 6.84 -11.80 -4.68
C ASN A 204 7.65 -10.72 -5.41
N ALA A 205 8.91 -10.54 -5.00
CA ALA A 205 9.81 -9.53 -5.52
C ALA A 205 10.09 -9.73 -7.02
N ALA A 206 10.31 -10.96 -7.47
CA ALA A 206 10.57 -11.27 -8.88
C ALA A 206 9.42 -10.82 -9.79
N ALA A 207 8.19 -11.12 -9.39
CA ALA A 207 6.99 -10.75 -10.14
C ALA A 207 6.71 -9.24 -10.03
N ALA A 208 6.79 -8.66 -8.84
CA ALA A 208 6.55 -7.24 -8.61
C ALA A 208 7.52 -6.35 -9.41
N VAL A 209 8.82 -6.66 -9.35
CA VAL A 209 9.86 -5.88 -10.03
C VAL A 209 9.82 -6.09 -11.55
N ALA A 210 9.51 -7.30 -12.02
CA ALA A 210 9.29 -7.53 -13.45
C ALA A 210 8.09 -6.73 -13.98
N LYS A 211 6.98 -6.72 -13.23
CA LYS A 211 5.78 -5.94 -13.58
C LYS A 211 6.07 -4.44 -13.58
N ALA A 212 6.82 -3.93 -12.61
CA ALA A 212 7.28 -2.53 -12.58
C ALA A 212 8.05 -2.12 -13.84
N LYS A 213 8.79 -3.05 -14.46
CA LYS A 213 9.52 -2.86 -15.73
C LYS A 213 8.69 -3.12 -16.99
N GLY A 214 7.46 -3.62 -16.85
CA GLY A 214 6.64 -4.04 -17.99
C GLY A 214 7.18 -5.28 -18.71
N VAL A 215 7.82 -6.21 -18.00
CA VAL A 215 8.34 -7.48 -18.55
C VAL A 215 7.72 -8.69 -17.85
N ALA A 216 7.90 -9.87 -18.42
CA ALA A 216 7.49 -11.13 -17.78
C ALA A 216 8.27 -11.38 -16.48
N THR A 217 7.63 -12.08 -15.53
CA THR A 217 8.24 -12.48 -14.25
C THR A 217 9.62 -13.09 -14.44
N PHE A 218 10.58 -12.69 -13.61
CA PHE A 218 11.94 -13.19 -13.70
C PHE A 218 11.99 -14.69 -13.44
N PRO A 219 12.86 -15.43 -14.16
CA PRO A 219 13.01 -16.86 -13.96
C PRO A 219 13.58 -17.16 -12.57
N ASP A 220 13.17 -18.29 -11.99
CA ASP A 220 13.70 -18.78 -10.72
C ASP A 220 15.23 -18.92 -10.76
N VAL A 221 15.87 -18.62 -9.64
CA VAL A 221 17.29 -18.89 -9.41
C VAL A 221 17.44 -19.88 -8.24
N PRO A 222 18.60 -20.54 -8.09
CA PRO A 222 18.83 -21.40 -6.94
C PRO A 222 18.72 -20.63 -5.62
N ASP A 223 17.93 -21.15 -4.68
CA ASP A 223 17.82 -20.61 -3.33
C ASP A 223 19.20 -20.49 -2.67
N LEU A 224 19.43 -19.39 -1.95
CA LEU A 224 20.62 -19.23 -1.12
C LEU A 224 20.61 -20.20 0.07
N GLY A 225 19.43 -20.51 0.58
CA GLY A 225 19.21 -21.45 1.67
C GLY A 225 19.63 -20.92 3.05
N GLY A 226 19.52 -21.78 4.06
CA GLY A 226 19.93 -21.48 5.43
C GLY A 226 19.19 -20.30 6.04
N ASP A 227 19.95 -19.27 6.43
CA ASP A 227 19.44 -18.05 7.07
C ASP A 227 18.83 -17.03 6.09
N ASN A 228 18.95 -17.29 4.78
CA ASN A 228 18.37 -16.48 3.71
C ASN A 228 16.98 -16.90 3.25
N TRP A 229 16.37 -17.88 3.94
CA TRP A 229 15.06 -18.43 3.58
C TRP A 229 13.98 -17.39 3.31
N GLY A 230 13.97 -16.27 4.06
CA GLY A 230 12.97 -15.22 3.86
C GLY A 230 13.16 -14.53 2.50
N ARG A 231 14.40 -14.21 2.15
CA ARG A 231 14.77 -13.61 0.86
C ARG A 231 14.50 -14.57 -0.30
N ASP A 232 14.77 -15.86 -0.10
CA ASP A 232 14.41 -16.91 -1.07
C ASP A 232 12.89 -17.02 -1.25
N LEU A 233 12.12 -17.00 -0.15
CA LEU A 233 10.66 -17.14 -0.17
C LEU A 233 9.97 -15.97 -0.91
N ILE A 234 10.47 -14.74 -0.75
CA ILE A 234 9.96 -13.57 -1.48
C ILE A 234 10.59 -13.41 -2.86
N LYS A 235 11.46 -14.32 -3.31
CA LYS A 235 12.09 -14.28 -4.63
C LYS A 235 12.98 -13.04 -4.89
N ALA A 236 13.70 -12.59 -3.86
CA ALA A 236 14.65 -11.48 -3.99
C ALA A 236 15.91 -11.84 -4.83
N PRO A 237 16.50 -13.05 -4.70
CA PRO A 237 17.66 -13.44 -5.52
C PRO A 237 17.43 -13.36 -7.04
N GLU A 238 16.23 -13.66 -7.50
CA GLU A 238 15.82 -13.54 -8.90
C GLU A 238 15.95 -12.10 -9.41
N VAL A 239 15.63 -11.13 -8.55
CA VAL A 239 15.76 -9.69 -8.84
C VAL A 239 17.22 -9.27 -8.86
N TRP A 240 18.03 -9.72 -7.89
CA TRP A 240 19.47 -9.43 -7.85
C TRP A 240 20.20 -9.98 -9.07
N ALA A 241 19.77 -11.14 -9.60
CA ALA A 241 20.30 -11.70 -10.84
C ALA A 241 20.05 -10.79 -12.07
N GLN A 242 19.11 -9.84 -11.98
CA GLN A 242 18.88 -8.80 -12.99
C GLN A 242 19.72 -7.53 -12.77
N GLY A 243 20.59 -7.51 -11.75
CA GLY A 243 21.41 -6.35 -11.39
C GLY A 243 20.66 -5.26 -10.61
N LEU A 244 19.47 -5.57 -10.09
CA LEU A 244 18.67 -4.66 -9.27
C LEU A 244 18.86 -5.02 -7.79
N THR A 245 19.36 -4.08 -7.00
CA THR A 245 19.78 -4.28 -5.60
C THR A 245 19.37 -3.13 -4.67
N GLY A 246 18.56 -2.18 -5.15
CA GLY A 246 18.08 -1.00 -4.41
C GLY A 246 18.96 0.25 -4.56
N ASP A 247 19.83 0.30 -5.57
CA ASP A 247 20.72 1.47 -5.78
C ASP A 247 19.92 2.75 -6.03
N GLY A 248 20.40 3.86 -5.45
CA GLY A 248 19.74 5.17 -5.55
C GLY A 248 18.48 5.35 -4.70
N ILE A 249 18.07 4.35 -3.92
CA ILE A 249 16.87 4.43 -3.06
C ILE A 249 17.26 4.68 -1.61
N VAL A 250 16.55 5.60 -0.96
CA VAL A 250 16.67 5.89 0.48
C VAL A 250 15.47 5.32 1.23
N ILE A 251 15.73 4.51 2.24
CA ILE A 251 14.74 3.90 3.13
C ILE A 251 14.97 4.46 4.53
N ALA A 252 14.02 5.24 5.04
CA ALA A 252 14.04 5.67 6.44
C ALA A 252 13.54 4.54 7.34
N VAL A 253 14.27 4.27 8.42
CA VAL A 253 13.91 3.26 9.43
C VAL A 253 13.60 3.99 10.72
N ILE A 254 12.30 4.06 11.05
CA ILE A 254 11.79 4.64 12.28
C ILE A 254 11.73 3.52 13.33
N ASP A 255 12.71 3.52 14.26
CA ASP A 255 12.92 2.40 15.19
C ASP A 255 13.75 2.81 16.43
N SER A 256 14.50 1.90 17.06
CA SER A 256 15.39 2.12 18.20
C SER A 256 16.74 2.72 17.86
N GLY A 257 16.95 3.14 16.61
CA GLY A 257 18.24 3.57 16.08
C GLY A 257 18.94 2.44 15.32
N ILE A 258 20.13 2.73 14.82
CA ILE A 258 20.93 1.79 14.03
C ILE A 258 22.38 1.84 14.49
N ASP A 259 23.00 0.68 14.71
CA ASP A 259 24.46 0.60 14.79
C ASP A 259 25.08 0.86 13.41
N TYR A 260 25.25 2.14 13.09
CA TYR A 260 25.84 2.61 11.85
C TYR A 260 27.33 2.26 11.70
N LYS A 261 27.94 1.60 12.70
CA LYS A 261 29.32 1.07 12.66
C LYS A 261 29.34 -0.42 12.36
N HIS A 262 28.19 -1.10 12.30
CA HIS A 262 28.11 -2.52 11.99
C HIS A 262 28.73 -2.80 10.60
N PRO A 263 29.72 -3.70 10.47
CA PRO A 263 30.47 -3.89 9.23
C PRO A 263 29.60 -4.19 8.01
N ASP A 264 28.48 -4.88 8.23
CA ASP A 264 27.52 -5.25 7.19
C ASP A 264 26.57 -4.12 6.76
N LEU A 265 26.48 -3.05 7.57
CA LEU A 265 25.66 -1.85 7.30
C LEU A 265 26.52 -0.66 6.87
N THR A 266 27.79 -0.61 7.30
CA THR A 266 28.72 0.46 6.89
C THR A 266 28.81 0.54 5.36
N GLY A 267 28.68 1.77 4.84
CA GLY A 267 28.58 2.04 3.41
C GLY A 267 27.14 2.17 2.90
N ASN A 268 26.17 1.57 3.57
CA ASN A 268 24.74 1.69 3.25
C ASN A 268 23.99 2.65 4.17
N ILE A 269 24.61 3.16 5.25
CA ILE A 269 24.01 4.24 6.04
C ILE A 269 23.92 5.51 5.20
N TRP A 270 22.72 6.10 5.17
CA TRP A 270 22.44 7.38 4.53
C TRP A 270 23.21 8.50 5.22
N SER A 271 23.57 9.51 4.44
CA SER A 271 24.20 10.72 4.96
C SER A 271 23.45 11.96 4.51
N ASN A 272 23.19 12.90 5.43
CA ASN A 272 22.63 14.19 5.07
C ASN A 272 23.64 14.98 4.22
N SER A 273 23.25 15.28 2.98
CA SER A 273 24.09 16.07 2.07
C SER A 273 24.29 17.52 2.52
N GLY A 274 23.35 18.07 3.30
CA GLY A 274 23.42 19.40 3.90
C GLY A 274 24.52 19.53 4.97
N GLU A 275 24.73 18.44 5.69
CA GLU A 275 25.73 18.29 6.77
C GLU A 275 27.04 17.63 6.30
N ASN A 276 27.23 17.46 4.99
CA ASN A 276 28.44 16.86 4.46
C ASN A 276 29.47 17.93 4.03
N GLY A 277 30.76 17.64 4.27
CA GLY A 277 31.87 18.48 3.82
C GLY A 277 32.29 19.55 4.84
N LEU A 278 32.85 20.66 4.35
CA LEU A 278 33.36 21.75 5.19
C LEU A 278 32.45 22.98 5.10
N ASP A 279 32.28 23.68 6.21
CA ASP A 279 31.62 24.98 6.26
C ASP A 279 32.53 26.10 5.70
N THR A 280 32.02 27.33 5.69
CA THR A 280 32.76 28.51 5.21
C THR A 280 34.00 28.85 6.04
N GLN A 281 34.14 28.28 7.24
CA GLN A 281 35.28 28.44 8.15
C GLN A 281 36.25 27.25 8.10
N GLY A 282 36.00 26.26 7.24
CA GLY A 282 36.80 25.04 7.11
C GLY A 282 36.56 24.00 8.21
N ARG A 283 35.46 24.12 8.98
CA ARG A 283 35.04 23.13 9.99
C ARG A 283 34.19 22.05 9.32
N ASN A 284 34.30 20.81 9.78
CA ASN A 284 33.52 19.70 9.24
C ASN A 284 32.04 19.84 9.64
N LYS A 285 31.15 19.96 8.66
CA LYS A 285 29.70 20.18 8.87
C LYS A 285 29.07 19.05 9.70
N ALA A 286 29.55 17.82 9.51
CA ALA A 286 29.04 16.67 10.25
C ALA A 286 29.27 16.70 11.77
N ASN A 287 30.00 17.69 12.32
CA ASN A 287 30.24 17.84 13.75
C ASN A 287 30.71 19.26 14.16
N ASN A 288 30.27 20.31 13.46
CA ASN A 288 30.72 21.67 13.78
C ASN A 288 29.82 22.38 14.82
N GLY A 289 28.76 21.70 15.28
CA GLY A 289 27.77 22.18 16.24
C GLY A 289 26.75 23.12 15.62
N LEU A 290 26.54 23.09 14.31
CA LEU A 290 25.58 23.93 13.59
C LEU A 290 24.55 23.06 12.83
N ASP A 291 23.41 23.68 12.58
CA ASP A 291 22.43 23.21 11.60
C ASP A 291 22.77 23.93 10.29
N ASP A 292 23.56 23.27 9.45
CA ASP A 292 24.18 23.85 8.26
C ASP A 292 23.23 23.89 7.04
N ASP A 293 22.16 23.10 7.06
CA ASP A 293 21.12 23.10 6.02
C ASP A 293 19.81 23.78 6.46
N GLY A 294 19.72 24.17 7.73
CA GLY A 294 18.60 24.91 8.30
C GLY A 294 17.35 24.06 8.48
N ASN A 295 17.49 22.73 8.57
CA ASN A 295 16.37 21.79 8.69
C ASN A 295 15.84 21.67 10.14
N GLY A 296 16.50 22.30 11.11
CA GLY A 296 16.17 22.29 12.53
C GLY A 296 16.94 21.26 13.37
N PHE A 297 17.87 20.52 12.78
CA PHE A 297 18.57 19.39 13.39
C PHE A 297 20.08 19.57 13.27
N VAL A 298 20.73 19.92 14.37
CA VAL A 298 22.17 20.25 14.41
C VAL A 298 23.04 19.02 14.12
N ASP A 299 23.94 19.12 13.14
CA ASP A 299 24.91 18.07 12.78
C ASP A 299 24.27 16.69 12.49
N ASP A 300 23.03 16.63 11.96
CA ASP A 300 22.25 15.40 11.69
C ASP A 300 22.76 14.55 10.51
N PHE A 301 24.09 14.47 10.36
CA PHE A 301 24.79 13.87 9.23
C PHE A 301 24.39 12.42 8.93
N ARG A 302 23.88 11.65 9.89
CA ARG A 302 23.47 10.24 9.71
C ARG A 302 22.04 9.98 10.19
N GLY A 303 21.18 10.99 10.13
CA GLY A 303 19.84 10.93 10.71
C GLY A 303 19.81 11.47 12.13
N TRP A 304 18.75 11.14 12.87
CA TRP A 304 18.44 11.85 14.12
C TRP A 304 17.91 10.95 15.23
N ASP A 305 18.31 11.26 16.47
CA ASP A 305 17.75 10.71 17.69
C ASP A 305 16.66 11.62 18.25
N PHE A 306 15.41 11.23 18.01
CA PHE A 306 14.25 11.92 18.57
C PHE A 306 14.05 11.62 20.06
N VAL A 307 14.57 10.52 20.60
CA VAL A 307 14.48 10.22 22.04
C VAL A 307 15.32 11.23 22.83
N ASN A 308 16.58 11.38 22.44
CA ASN A 308 17.56 12.22 23.14
C ASN A 308 17.68 13.65 22.59
N ARG A 309 17.12 13.91 21.40
CA ARG A 309 17.19 15.19 20.68
C ARG A 309 18.62 15.56 20.29
N ASP A 310 19.34 14.59 19.74
CA ASP A 310 20.70 14.78 19.24
C ASP A 310 20.93 14.04 17.91
N ASN A 311 22.14 14.19 17.37
CA ASN A 311 22.56 13.64 16.09
C ASN A 311 23.15 12.23 16.17
N ASP A 312 22.94 11.50 17.27
CA ASP A 312 23.46 10.15 17.44
C ASP A 312 22.33 9.10 17.47
N PRO A 313 21.79 8.69 16.31
CA PRO A 313 20.75 7.66 16.23
C PRO A 313 21.31 6.24 16.43
N MET A 314 22.30 6.07 17.30
CA MET A 314 22.90 4.79 17.65
C MET A 314 21.88 3.88 18.34
N ASP A 315 21.87 2.60 17.96
CA ASP A 315 20.98 1.61 18.55
C ASP A 315 21.50 1.13 19.91
N ASP A 316 20.67 1.29 20.93
CA ASP A 316 20.90 0.83 22.30
C ASP A 316 19.86 -0.22 22.76
N ASN A 317 19.05 -0.75 21.83
CA ASN A 317 18.03 -1.78 22.11
C ASN A 317 18.23 -3.10 21.35
N ASN A 318 18.69 -3.04 20.09
CA ASN A 318 18.95 -4.11 19.11
C ASN A 318 17.95 -4.20 17.94
N HIS A 319 16.72 -3.72 18.14
CA HIS A 319 15.63 -3.94 17.18
C HIS A 319 15.88 -3.22 15.86
N GLY A 320 16.19 -1.91 15.88
CA GLY A 320 16.40 -1.13 14.66
C GLY A 320 17.61 -1.56 13.84
N THR A 321 18.69 -2.02 14.48
CA THR A 321 19.83 -2.63 13.74
C THR A 321 19.43 -3.93 13.06
N HIS A 322 18.55 -4.73 13.68
CA HIS A 322 18.04 -5.98 13.09
C HIS A 322 17.17 -5.70 11.86
N ILE A 323 16.26 -4.73 11.96
CA ILE A 323 15.45 -4.25 10.83
C ILE A 323 16.35 -3.74 9.69
N SER A 324 17.37 -2.96 10.02
CA SER A 324 18.29 -2.38 9.03
C SER A 324 19.07 -3.43 8.23
N GLY A 325 19.48 -4.53 8.87
CA GLY A 325 20.12 -5.64 8.16
C GLY A 325 19.19 -6.29 7.13
N LEU A 326 17.93 -6.52 7.49
CA LEU A 326 16.93 -7.11 6.59
C LEU A 326 16.62 -6.21 5.39
N VAL A 327 16.66 -4.89 5.62
CA VAL A 327 16.52 -3.90 4.55
C VAL A 327 17.73 -3.94 3.62
N GLY A 328 18.95 -3.75 4.14
CA GLY A 328 20.10 -3.41 3.31
C GLY A 328 21.47 -3.79 3.85
N ALA A 329 21.61 -4.91 4.57
CA ALA A 329 22.93 -5.52 4.74
C ALA A 329 23.56 -5.85 3.38
N LYS A 330 24.87 -5.64 3.25
CA LYS A 330 25.57 -5.70 1.97
C LYS A 330 25.61 -7.12 1.41
N ASN A 331 25.64 -7.22 0.09
CA ASN A 331 25.96 -8.48 -0.59
C ASN A 331 27.47 -8.60 -0.84
N ASP A 332 28.25 -8.77 0.22
CA ASP A 332 29.73 -8.85 0.16
C ASP A 332 30.31 -10.19 0.64
N GLY A 333 29.43 -11.17 0.89
CA GLY A 333 29.80 -12.52 1.35
C GLY A 333 30.08 -12.60 2.86
N VAL A 334 29.85 -11.53 3.62
CA VAL A 334 29.89 -11.52 5.08
C VAL A 334 28.47 -11.54 5.62
N GLY A 335 28.22 -12.28 6.70
CA GLY A 335 26.95 -12.19 7.42
C GLY A 335 25.73 -12.61 6.62
N MET A 336 24.82 -11.65 6.41
CA MET A 336 23.55 -11.84 5.72
C MET A 336 23.36 -10.77 4.65
N THR A 337 22.54 -11.06 3.64
CA THR A 337 22.21 -10.08 2.59
C THR A 337 20.81 -9.55 2.82
N GLY A 338 20.70 -8.23 2.90
CA GLY A 338 19.44 -7.52 2.97
C GLY A 338 18.67 -7.63 1.66
N THR A 339 17.38 -7.33 1.69
CA THR A 339 16.50 -7.43 0.51
C THR A 339 16.92 -6.45 -0.60
N ALA A 340 17.36 -5.26 -0.22
CA ALA A 340 17.87 -4.20 -1.09
C ALA A 340 19.32 -3.84 -0.68
N PRO A 341 20.32 -4.68 -1.00
CA PRO A 341 21.67 -4.60 -0.41
C PRO A 341 22.50 -3.39 -0.84
N THR A 342 22.00 -2.52 -1.72
CA THR A 342 22.65 -1.24 -2.07
C THR A 342 21.81 -0.01 -1.72
N ALA A 343 20.63 -0.18 -1.12
CA ALA A 343 19.80 0.93 -0.66
C ALA A 343 20.51 1.70 0.47
N LYS A 344 20.24 3.00 0.55
CA LYS A 344 20.68 3.84 1.66
C LYS A 344 19.66 3.80 2.79
N ILE A 345 20.13 3.55 4.01
CA ILE A 345 19.28 3.42 5.20
C ILE A 345 19.43 4.68 6.03
N MET A 346 18.34 5.43 6.23
CA MET A 346 18.28 6.62 7.08
C MET A 346 17.85 6.24 8.50
N PRO A 347 18.76 6.28 9.49
CA PRO A 347 18.44 5.99 10.90
C PRO A 347 17.58 7.08 11.52
N LEU A 348 16.40 6.72 12.05
CA LEU A 348 15.55 7.62 12.83
C LEU A 348 15.17 6.94 14.15
N LYS A 349 15.84 7.34 15.23
CA LYS A 349 15.66 6.74 16.55
C LYS A 349 14.50 7.42 17.27
N ILE A 350 13.43 6.67 17.52
CA ILE A 350 12.25 7.12 18.27
C ILE A 350 11.95 6.19 19.46
N LEU A 351 12.52 4.98 19.50
CA LEU A 351 12.43 4.06 20.62
C LEU A 351 13.69 4.15 21.50
N ASP A 352 13.50 4.18 22.82
CA ASP A 352 14.58 4.13 23.79
C ASP A 352 15.15 2.71 23.98
N SER A 353 16.17 2.56 24.83
CA SER A 353 16.79 1.27 25.15
C SER A 353 15.82 0.19 25.67
N THR A 354 14.63 0.58 26.15
CA THR A 354 13.59 -0.36 26.61
C THR A 354 12.59 -0.73 25.51
N GLY A 355 12.71 -0.13 24.32
CA GLY A 355 11.75 -0.27 23.22
C GLY A 355 10.54 0.64 23.36
N SER A 356 10.61 1.69 24.22
CA SER A 356 9.49 2.61 24.44
C SER A 356 9.64 3.88 23.59
N GLY A 357 8.56 4.34 22.98
CA GLY A 357 8.53 5.55 22.14
C GLY A 357 7.35 6.47 22.44
N ARG A 358 7.26 7.59 21.71
CA ARG A 358 6.13 8.53 21.78
C ARG A 358 5.64 8.86 20.38
N ILE A 359 4.33 8.88 20.19
CA ILE A 359 3.71 9.19 18.89
C ILE A 359 4.14 10.53 18.30
N ARG A 360 4.42 11.53 19.14
CA ARG A 360 4.93 12.84 18.67
C ARG A 360 6.30 12.75 18.01
N ASP A 361 7.12 11.78 18.43
CA ASP A 361 8.50 11.59 17.96
C ASP A 361 8.48 10.79 16.66
N GLU A 362 7.55 9.84 16.52
CA GLU A 362 7.22 9.19 15.25
C GLU A 362 6.71 10.18 14.20
N ILE A 363 5.74 11.05 14.54
CA ILE A 363 5.24 12.08 13.62
C ILE A 363 6.37 13.02 13.18
N ALA A 364 7.29 13.38 14.09
CA ALA A 364 8.45 14.20 13.75
C ALA A 364 9.42 13.45 12.81
N ALA A 365 9.66 12.15 13.06
CA ALA A 365 10.49 11.30 12.22
C ALA A 365 9.89 11.07 10.82
N LEU A 366 8.57 10.89 10.70
CA LEU A 366 7.85 10.83 9.41
C LEU A 366 8.11 12.09 8.59
N ASN A 367 7.91 13.26 9.21
CA ASN A 367 8.15 14.55 8.54
C ASN A 367 9.62 14.75 8.17
N TYR A 368 10.55 14.36 9.05
CA TYR A 368 11.99 14.42 8.80
C TYR A 368 12.38 13.55 7.59
N ALA A 369 11.91 12.30 7.55
CA ALA A 369 12.22 11.37 6.47
C ALA A 369 11.81 11.93 5.11
N VAL A 370 10.59 12.46 5.03
CA VAL A 370 10.05 13.09 3.82
C VAL A 370 10.86 14.33 3.43
N ALA A 371 11.20 15.19 4.39
CA ALA A 371 11.96 16.41 4.13
C ALA A 371 13.40 16.11 3.66
N ASN A 372 13.98 15.01 4.14
CA ASN A 372 15.35 14.58 3.83
C ASN A 372 15.43 13.54 2.68
N GLY A 373 14.36 13.40 1.89
CA GLY A 373 14.39 12.67 0.63
C GLY A 373 14.32 11.15 0.76
N ALA A 374 13.71 10.61 1.82
CA ALA A 374 13.35 9.20 1.87
C ALA A 374 12.37 8.86 0.74
N ASN A 375 12.55 7.72 0.09
CA ASN A 375 11.59 7.16 -0.86
C ASN A 375 10.57 6.25 -0.16
N ILE A 376 11.02 5.58 0.89
CA ILE A 376 10.25 4.60 1.67
C ILE A 376 10.48 4.89 3.15
N ILE A 377 9.44 4.75 3.97
CA ILE A 377 9.53 4.81 5.43
C ILE A 377 9.07 3.47 6.00
N ASN A 378 10.00 2.76 6.63
CA ASN A 378 9.76 1.54 7.37
C ASN A 378 9.39 1.88 8.82
N VAL A 379 8.17 1.52 9.23
CA VAL A 379 7.65 1.69 10.59
C VAL A 379 7.41 0.32 11.22
N SER A 380 8.38 -0.13 12.02
CA SER A 380 8.38 -1.45 12.65
C SER A 380 7.88 -1.41 14.10
N LEU A 381 6.80 -0.66 14.33
CA LEU A 381 6.15 -0.45 15.63
C LEU A 381 4.65 -0.23 15.43
N GLY A 382 3.88 -0.22 16.52
CA GLY A 382 2.46 0.09 16.45
C GLY A 382 1.82 0.35 17.82
N GLY A 383 0.54 0.73 17.78
CA GLY A 383 -0.28 0.96 18.95
C GLY A 383 -1.79 0.99 18.63
N GLU A 384 -2.61 0.90 19.67
CA GLU A 384 -4.07 0.73 19.52
C GLU A 384 -4.83 2.04 19.23
N GLN A 385 -4.20 3.20 19.44
CA GLN A 385 -4.89 4.49 19.43
C GLN A 385 -4.81 5.20 18.08
N LEU A 386 -5.97 5.55 17.53
CA LEU A 386 -6.10 6.43 16.38
C LEU A 386 -5.46 7.80 16.67
N ASN A 387 -4.67 8.29 15.72
CA ASN A 387 -4.11 9.64 15.77
C ASN A 387 -4.23 10.34 14.40
N ASP A 388 -5.07 11.38 14.31
CA ASP A 388 -5.28 12.11 13.06
C ASP A 388 -4.03 12.82 12.54
N ASN A 389 -3.11 13.23 13.44
CA ASN A 389 -1.88 13.89 13.02
C ASN A 389 -0.89 12.90 12.40
N GLU A 390 -0.86 11.66 12.89
CA GLU A 390 -0.10 10.56 12.30
C GLU A 390 -0.66 10.22 10.91
N LEU A 391 -1.97 10.04 10.80
CA LEU A 391 -2.65 9.85 9.51
C LEU A 391 -2.33 10.97 8.52
N ASN A 392 -2.40 12.23 8.95
CA ASN A 392 -2.09 13.38 8.11
C ASN A 392 -0.61 13.43 7.71
N ALA A 393 0.32 12.99 8.56
CA ALA A 393 1.74 12.89 8.21
C ALA A 393 1.97 11.81 7.14
N ILE A 394 1.32 10.66 7.25
CA ILE A 394 1.40 9.57 6.25
C ILE A 394 0.77 10.02 4.92
N ARG A 395 -0.39 10.69 4.94
CA ARG A 395 -0.99 11.31 3.74
C ARG A 395 -0.03 12.29 3.07
N ALA A 396 0.63 13.14 3.85
CA ALA A 396 1.60 14.11 3.32
C ALA A 396 2.85 13.44 2.73
N ALA A 397 3.27 12.30 3.29
CA ALA A 397 4.34 11.48 2.73
C ALA A 397 3.94 10.90 1.36
N GLU A 398 2.78 10.25 1.28
CA GLU A 398 2.31 9.65 0.02
C GLU A 398 2.04 10.69 -1.07
N ALA A 399 1.50 11.86 -0.72
CA ALA A 399 1.31 12.97 -1.65
C ALA A 399 2.62 13.48 -2.29
N LYS A 400 3.76 13.20 -1.65
CA LYS A 400 5.11 13.48 -2.17
C LYS A 400 5.78 12.27 -2.82
N GLY A 401 5.04 11.17 -3.00
CA GLY A 401 5.55 9.94 -3.57
C GLY A 401 6.31 9.04 -2.59
N VAL A 402 6.28 9.33 -1.29
CA VAL A 402 6.95 8.54 -0.25
C VAL A 402 5.97 7.51 0.32
N ILE A 403 6.32 6.23 0.24
CA ILE A 403 5.46 5.14 0.73
C ILE A 403 5.82 4.75 2.16
N VAL A 404 4.81 4.61 3.03
CA VAL A 404 4.98 4.16 4.41
C VAL A 404 4.57 2.70 4.54
N VAL A 405 5.41 1.88 5.16
CA VAL A 405 5.19 0.44 5.36
C VAL A 405 5.20 0.15 6.85
N SER A 406 4.12 -0.44 7.37
CA SER A 406 3.85 -0.52 8.80
C SER A 406 3.55 -1.94 9.26
N ALA A 407 4.04 -2.29 10.45
CA ALA A 407 3.84 -3.60 11.06
C ALA A 407 2.36 -3.82 11.41
N ALA A 408 1.80 -4.97 11.05
CA ALA A 408 0.40 -5.30 11.32
C ALA A 408 0.07 -5.41 12.83
N GLY A 409 1.05 -5.78 13.66
CA GLY A 409 0.85 -6.12 15.07
C GLY A 409 1.20 -7.58 15.37
N ASN A 410 1.50 -7.88 16.64
CA ASN A 410 2.00 -9.19 17.09
C ASN A 410 1.13 -9.86 18.17
N ASP A 411 -0.14 -9.45 18.28
CA ASP A 411 -1.08 -9.89 19.31
C ASP A 411 -2.07 -10.99 18.82
N GLY A 412 -1.98 -11.38 17.55
CA GLY A 412 -2.93 -12.30 16.91
C GLY A 412 -4.34 -11.69 16.74
N GLY A 413 -4.43 -10.35 16.77
CA GLY A 413 -5.68 -9.61 16.68
C GLY A 413 -6.48 -9.89 15.41
N THR A 414 -7.80 -9.64 15.47
CA THR A 414 -8.71 -9.83 14.31
C THR A 414 -8.58 -8.74 13.24
N GLN A 415 -7.80 -7.70 13.53
CA GLN A 415 -7.49 -6.56 12.67
C GLN A 415 -6.10 -6.05 13.05
N VAL A 416 -5.51 -5.21 12.22
CA VAL A 416 -4.21 -4.57 12.47
C VAL A 416 -4.27 -3.40 13.46
N ASP A 417 -3.12 -3.09 14.05
CA ASP A 417 -2.88 -1.89 14.89
C ASP A 417 -2.56 -0.64 14.05
N TYR A 418 -2.55 0.55 14.66
CA TYR A 418 -2.04 1.76 14.02
C TYR A 418 -0.50 1.79 14.07
N PRO A 419 0.19 2.31 13.04
CA PRO A 419 -0.35 2.95 11.84
C PRO A 419 -0.80 2.00 10.72
N ALA A 420 -0.57 0.68 10.80
CA ALA A 420 -0.93 -0.26 9.74
C ALA A 420 -2.43 -0.23 9.40
N LYS A 421 -3.31 0.08 10.37
CA LYS A 421 -4.74 0.23 10.15
C LYS A 421 -5.11 1.37 9.19
N PHE A 422 -4.23 2.34 8.99
CA PHE A 422 -4.43 3.37 7.97
C PHE A 422 -4.30 2.84 6.55
N ALA A 423 -3.85 1.60 6.32
CA ALA A 423 -3.72 1.00 5.00
C ALA A 423 -5.06 0.79 4.26
N ASN A 424 -6.19 1.14 4.88
CA ASN A 424 -7.45 1.34 4.15
C ASN A 424 -7.43 2.61 3.28
N GLU A 425 -6.54 3.56 3.59
CA GLU A 425 -6.43 4.86 2.94
C GLU A 425 -5.00 5.19 2.51
N VAL A 426 -3.99 4.96 3.36
CA VAL A 426 -2.59 5.30 3.13
C VAL A 426 -1.65 4.32 3.80
N GLY A 427 -0.43 4.19 3.29
CA GLY A 427 0.56 3.22 3.73
C GLY A 427 0.25 1.79 3.29
N ILE A 428 1.08 0.87 3.75
CA ILE A 428 0.98 -0.58 3.53
C ILE A 428 1.05 -1.27 4.89
N ALA A 429 0.14 -2.19 5.17
CA ALA A 429 0.17 -3.07 6.34
C ALA A 429 0.91 -4.37 6.00
N VAL A 430 1.76 -4.85 6.90
CA VAL A 430 2.52 -6.09 6.68
C VAL A 430 2.37 -7.08 7.83
N GLY A 431 1.77 -8.23 7.51
CA GLY A 431 1.71 -9.41 8.35
C GLY A 431 2.90 -10.35 8.18
N SER A 432 2.97 -11.36 9.04
CA SER A 432 4.07 -12.31 9.10
C SER A 432 3.70 -13.71 8.58
N ILE A 433 4.61 -14.30 7.80
CA ILE A 433 4.60 -15.72 7.44
C ILE A 433 5.83 -16.43 8.02
N GLN A 434 5.65 -17.71 8.30
CA GLN A 434 6.67 -18.63 8.81
C GLN A 434 7.43 -19.31 7.67
N ARG A 435 8.58 -19.91 7.99
CA ARG A 435 9.42 -20.66 7.03
C ARG A 435 8.69 -21.85 6.39
N ASN A 436 7.78 -22.48 7.11
CA ASN A 436 6.95 -23.58 6.62
C ASN A 436 5.74 -23.09 5.79
N LYS A 437 5.70 -21.81 5.39
CA LYS A 437 4.60 -21.17 4.66
C LYS A 437 3.30 -21.03 5.44
N GLN A 438 3.30 -21.31 6.75
CA GLN A 438 2.15 -21.05 7.60
C GLN A 438 2.04 -19.56 7.91
N PHE A 439 0.84 -19.00 7.84
CA PHE A 439 0.58 -17.67 8.41
C PHE A 439 0.96 -17.68 9.89
N ALA A 440 1.64 -16.64 10.38
CA ALA A 440 2.08 -16.61 11.76
C ALA A 440 0.91 -16.36 12.72
N ASP A 441 0.71 -17.23 13.71
CA ASP A 441 -0.43 -17.15 14.64
C ASP A 441 -0.45 -15.83 15.44
N TYR A 442 0.72 -15.25 15.73
CA TYR A 442 0.85 -13.97 16.42
C TYR A 442 0.58 -12.77 15.51
N SER A 443 0.62 -12.93 14.18
CA SER A 443 0.44 -11.81 13.26
C SER A 443 -1.02 -11.34 13.32
N SER A 444 -1.22 -10.05 13.59
CA SER A 444 -2.56 -9.45 13.53
C SER A 444 -3.09 -9.55 12.10
N ARG A 445 -4.37 -9.89 11.98
CA ARG A 445 -5.02 -10.24 10.72
C ARG A 445 -5.38 -9.00 9.91
N ALA A 446 -5.49 -9.17 8.59
CA ALA A 446 -5.92 -8.09 7.69
C ALA A 446 -7.30 -7.52 8.06
N GLY A 447 -8.21 -8.36 8.57
CA GLY A 447 -9.57 -7.98 8.89
C GLY A 447 -10.53 -8.13 7.71
N THR A 448 -11.79 -7.75 7.90
CA THR A 448 -12.82 -7.85 6.84
C THR A 448 -12.85 -6.65 5.92
N GLU A 449 -12.27 -5.52 6.33
CA GLU A 449 -12.06 -4.35 5.49
C GLU A 449 -10.88 -4.62 4.56
N VAL A 450 -11.07 -4.36 3.27
CA VAL A 450 -9.98 -4.47 2.29
C VAL A 450 -9.03 -3.31 2.52
N ILE A 451 -7.79 -3.65 2.87
CA ILE A 451 -6.69 -2.72 3.10
C ILE A 451 -5.47 -3.17 2.31
N ASP A 452 -4.49 -2.29 2.08
CA ASP A 452 -3.20 -2.62 1.46
C ASP A 452 -2.36 -3.52 2.39
N TYR A 453 -2.81 -4.77 2.61
CA TYR A 453 -2.19 -5.75 3.49
C TYR A 453 -1.53 -6.87 2.71
N PHE A 454 -0.26 -7.10 3.03
CA PHE A 454 0.54 -8.19 2.48
C PHE A 454 1.18 -8.98 3.61
N ILE A 455 1.65 -10.18 3.31
CA ILE A 455 2.52 -10.92 4.23
C ILE A 455 3.92 -11.04 3.66
N ALA A 456 4.89 -11.06 4.57
CA ALA A 456 6.29 -11.34 4.25
C ALA A 456 6.92 -12.15 5.40
N PRO A 457 8.10 -12.74 5.19
CA PRO A 457 8.76 -13.58 6.19
C PRO A 457 9.00 -12.83 7.50
N GLY A 458 8.33 -13.23 8.57
CA GLY A 458 8.52 -12.64 9.90
C GLY A 458 8.87 -13.67 10.97
N GLY A 459 8.91 -14.98 10.64
CA GLY A 459 9.30 -16.04 11.57
C GLY A 459 8.13 -16.59 12.39
N ASP A 460 8.39 -17.59 13.25
CA ASP A 460 7.35 -18.38 13.91
C ASP A 460 6.97 -17.90 15.32
N GLY A 461 7.74 -16.97 15.90
CA GLY A 461 7.43 -16.36 17.21
C GLY A 461 7.62 -17.32 18.40
N GLY A 462 8.15 -18.53 18.15
CA GLY A 462 8.44 -19.54 19.15
C GLY A 462 9.80 -19.32 19.83
N ARG A 463 9.97 -19.88 21.04
CA ARG A 463 11.26 -19.91 21.76
C ARG A 463 12.21 -21.02 21.30
N ALA A 464 11.90 -21.71 20.20
CA ALA A 464 12.63 -22.89 19.74
C ALA A 464 13.37 -22.55 18.45
N ASP A 465 14.65 -22.22 18.60
CA ASP A 465 15.59 -21.67 17.61
C ASP A 465 15.82 -22.56 16.36
N SER A 466 14.80 -22.73 15.52
CA SER A 466 14.96 -23.29 14.16
C SER A 466 13.85 -22.80 13.22
N GLY A 467 13.84 -21.52 12.86
CA GLY A 467 12.76 -20.98 12.02
C GLY A 467 12.75 -19.47 11.79
N ASP A 468 13.47 -18.72 12.63
CA ASP A 468 13.36 -17.26 12.72
C ASP A 468 14.16 -16.47 11.68
N ILE A 469 14.02 -15.15 11.73
CA ILE A 469 14.63 -14.21 10.80
C ILE A 469 16.00 -13.78 11.34
N TYR A 470 17.07 -14.22 10.67
CA TYR A 470 18.45 -13.86 10.98
C TYR A 470 18.78 -12.47 10.42
N SER A 471 19.35 -11.60 11.26
CA SER A 471 19.84 -10.28 10.85
C SER A 471 20.88 -9.72 11.81
N THR A 472 21.41 -8.53 11.48
CA THR A 472 22.42 -7.79 12.24
C THR A 472 21.92 -7.37 13.63
N VAL A 473 22.80 -7.28 14.61
CA VAL A 473 22.51 -6.62 15.91
C VAL A 473 23.68 -5.71 16.28
N PRO A 474 23.51 -4.73 17.19
CA PRO A 474 24.58 -3.82 17.56
C PRO A 474 25.83 -4.55 18.05
N LEU A 475 27.00 -4.03 17.72
CA LEU A 475 28.30 -4.55 18.17
C LEU A 475 28.48 -4.45 19.69
N SER A 476 27.64 -3.66 20.37
CA SER A 476 27.57 -3.58 21.83
C SER A 476 26.97 -4.84 22.47
N VAL A 477 26.23 -5.66 21.71
CA VAL A 477 25.66 -6.92 22.17
C VAL A 477 26.75 -8.00 22.24
N PRO A 478 26.96 -8.66 23.39
CA PRO A 478 27.93 -9.74 23.49
C PRO A 478 27.60 -10.92 22.57
N GLY A 479 28.61 -11.45 21.88
CA GLY A 479 28.52 -12.65 21.03
C GLY A 479 28.71 -12.34 19.55
N THR A 480 28.10 -13.15 18.66
CA THR A 480 28.12 -12.86 17.22
C THR A 480 27.27 -11.62 16.92
N PRO A 481 27.64 -10.79 15.93
CA PRO A 481 26.94 -9.53 15.62
C PRO A 481 25.65 -9.76 14.80
N TYR A 482 25.03 -10.92 14.97
CA TYR A 482 23.81 -11.34 14.28
C TYR A 482 22.93 -12.17 15.21
N ARG A 483 21.60 -12.01 15.14
CA ARG A 483 20.62 -12.76 15.94
C ARG A 483 19.40 -13.11 15.13
N TYR A 484 18.65 -14.07 15.64
CA TYR A 484 17.33 -14.43 15.17
C TYR A 484 16.28 -13.65 15.94
N PHE A 485 15.36 -13.00 15.25
CA PHE A 485 14.13 -12.43 15.80
C PHE A 485 12.92 -12.90 14.99
N ALA A 486 11.74 -12.72 15.57
CA ALA A 486 10.47 -12.95 14.91
C ALA A 486 9.49 -11.82 15.23
N GLY A 487 8.63 -11.50 14.27
CA GLY A 487 7.64 -10.43 14.38
C GLY A 487 7.26 -9.86 13.02
N THR A 488 6.13 -9.18 12.97
CA THR A 488 5.69 -8.40 11.80
C THR A 488 6.70 -7.31 11.43
N SER A 489 7.46 -6.80 12.40
CA SER A 489 8.60 -5.88 12.19
C SER A 489 9.60 -6.40 11.14
N MET A 490 9.96 -7.68 11.19
CA MET A 490 10.89 -8.31 10.24
C MET A 490 10.28 -8.48 8.84
N ALA A 491 8.96 -8.63 8.78
CA ALA A 491 8.22 -8.71 7.52
C ALA A 491 8.17 -7.33 6.82
N VAL A 492 7.91 -6.25 7.57
CA VAL A 492 7.94 -4.86 7.08
C VAL A 492 9.27 -4.51 6.42
N ALA A 493 10.39 -4.91 7.04
CA ALA A 493 11.74 -4.68 6.52
C ALA A 493 11.94 -5.27 5.13
N GLN A 494 11.42 -6.48 4.92
CA GLN A 494 11.51 -7.17 3.63
C GLN A 494 10.60 -6.54 2.57
N VAL A 495 9.36 -6.17 2.93
CA VAL A 495 8.47 -5.45 2.00
C VAL A 495 9.07 -4.10 1.60
N SER A 496 9.65 -3.35 2.55
CA SER A 496 10.36 -2.10 2.28
C SER A 496 11.50 -2.31 1.28
N GLY A 497 12.27 -3.39 1.44
CA GLY A 497 13.31 -3.76 0.48
C GLY A 497 12.77 -4.12 -0.91
N VAL A 498 11.65 -4.86 -1.00
CA VAL A 498 11.01 -5.17 -2.30
C VAL A 498 10.58 -3.89 -3.01
N ILE A 499 9.98 -2.94 -2.29
CA ILE A 499 9.58 -1.66 -2.87
C ILE A 499 10.79 -0.87 -3.35
N ALA A 500 11.93 -0.94 -2.66
CA ALA A 500 13.16 -0.31 -3.13
C ALA A 500 13.66 -0.92 -4.44
N LEU A 501 13.57 -2.25 -4.58
CA LEU A 501 13.88 -2.92 -5.86
C LEU A 501 12.92 -2.48 -6.98
N MET A 502 11.62 -2.31 -6.68
CA MET A 502 10.63 -1.82 -7.63
C MET A 502 10.94 -0.38 -8.08
N LEU A 503 11.28 0.51 -7.14
CA LEU A 503 11.62 1.90 -7.42
C LEU A 503 12.94 2.05 -8.19
N GLN A 504 13.94 1.21 -7.92
CA GLN A 504 15.15 1.19 -8.76
C GLN A 504 14.80 0.77 -10.20
N ALA A 505 13.88 -0.19 -10.35
CA ALA A 505 13.48 -0.70 -11.65
C ALA A 505 12.62 0.30 -12.43
N ASN A 506 11.78 1.07 -11.74
CA ASN A 506 10.97 2.15 -12.30
C ASN A 506 10.83 3.30 -11.28
N PRO A 507 11.67 4.34 -11.38
CA PRO A 507 11.68 5.46 -10.44
C PRO A 507 10.44 6.35 -10.47
N ASN A 508 9.55 6.19 -11.47
CA ASN A 508 8.36 7.01 -11.64
C ASN A 508 7.10 6.37 -11.05
N LEU A 509 7.22 5.21 -10.38
CA LEU A 509 6.07 4.56 -9.75
C LEU A 509 5.50 5.45 -8.66
N THR A 510 4.20 5.69 -8.72
CA THR A 510 3.46 6.33 -7.63
C THR A 510 3.19 5.33 -6.49
N PRO A 511 2.94 5.79 -5.25
CA PRO A 511 2.51 4.92 -4.15
C PRO A 511 1.34 4.00 -4.52
N ALA A 512 0.34 4.53 -5.24
CA ALA A 512 -0.79 3.75 -5.73
C ALA A 512 -0.38 2.65 -6.72
N GLN A 513 0.56 2.93 -7.64
CA GLN A 513 1.07 1.92 -8.57
C GLN A 513 1.90 0.84 -7.86
N ILE A 514 2.67 1.21 -6.83
CA ILE A 514 3.42 0.25 -6.00
C ILE A 514 2.46 -0.73 -5.32
N LYS A 515 1.45 -0.21 -4.62
CA LYS A 515 0.43 -1.01 -3.93
C LYS A 515 -0.30 -1.95 -4.90
N ARG A 516 -0.70 -1.43 -6.06
CA ARG A 516 -1.32 -2.22 -7.14
C ARG A 516 -0.42 -3.35 -7.62
N ILE A 517 0.84 -3.06 -7.96
CA ILE A 517 1.77 -4.08 -8.45
C ILE A 517 2.01 -5.16 -7.37
N LEU A 518 2.20 -4.77 -6.11
CA LEU A 518 2.36 -5.71 -5.00
C LEU A 518 1.14 -6.63 -4.89
N ALA A 519 -0.07 -6.08 -4.97
CA ALA A 519 -1.30 -6.87 -5.01
C ALA A 519 -1.26 -7.83 -6.21
N GLU A 520 -1.19 -7.31 -7.44
CA GLU A 520 -1.24 -8.09 -8.69
C GLU A 520 -0.25 -9.27 -8.75
N THR A 521 0.82 -9.18 -7.98
CA THR A 521 1.92 -10.15 -8.01
C THR A 521 2.05 -10.98 -6.75
N ALA A 522 1.23 -10.72 -5.72
CA ALA A 522 1.24 -11.48 -4.47
C ALA A 522 0.90 -12.96 -4.71
N ASN A 523 1.65 -13.84 -4.06
CA ASN A 523 1.48 -15.28 -4.13
C ASN A 523 0.57 -15.77 -2.99
N ARG A 524 -0.51 -16.46 -3.35
CA ARG A 524 -1.46 -17.05 -2.39
C ARG A 524 -1.36 -18.57 -2.29
N GLN A 525 -0.78 -19.22 -3.29
CA GLN A 525 -0.70 -20.69 -3.36
C GLN A 525 0.29 -21.24 -2.34
N ASP A 526 1.27 -20.42 -1.97
CA ASP A 526 2.30 -20.75 -0.99
C ASP A 526 1.94 -20.30 0.42
N ILE A 527 0.66 -20.25 0.78
CA ILE A 527 0.19 -19.88 2.12
C ILE A 527 -0.63 -21.03 2.72
N ILE A 528 -0.21 -21.51 3.88
CA ILE A 528 -0.93 -22.46 4.72
C ILE A 528 -1.59 -21.69 5.85
N VAL A 529 -2.88 -21.93 6.09
CA VAL A 529 -3.66 -21.22 7.12
C VAL A 529 -4.54 -22.17 7.91
#